data_AF-A0A955SZJ5-F1
#
_entry.id   AF-A0A955SZJ5-F1
#
_cell.length_a   1.000
_cell.length_b   1.000
_cell.length_c   1.000
_cell.angle_alpha   90.00
_cell.angle_beta   90.00
_cell.angle_gamma   90.00
#
_symmetry.space_group_name_H-M   'P 1'
#
loop_
_entity.id
_entity.type
_entity.pdbx_description
1 polymer ?
#
loop_
_entity_poly.entity_id
_entity_poly.type
_entity_poly.pdbx_seq_one_letter_code
_entity_poly.pdbx_strand_id
1 'polypeptide(L)' 'ESGPKARPVQASWIEEIRDQCIEQDVAFFFKQWGGKNKKKAGRMLSGRTWDEMPRTENREPSRLALA' A
#
# COMPACT_ATOMS: atom_id res chain seq x y z
N GLU A 1 -0.34 -4.25 11.89
CA GLU A 1 0.67 -4.81 12.82
C GLU A 1 0.62 -6.34 12.84
N SER A 2 1.70 -7.00 13.23
CA SER A 2 1.76 -8.46 13.40
C SER A 2 2.51 -8.84 14.67
N GLY A 3 2.10 -9.94 15.32
CA GLY A 3 2.72 -10.44 16.55
C GLY A 3 1.73 -10.55 17.72
N PRO A 4 2.18 -11.07 18.87
CA PRO A 4 1.38 -11.10 20.10
C PRO A 4 0.92 -9.69 20.47
N LYS A 5 -0.35 -9.54 20.84
CA LYS A 5 -0.97 -8.25 21.23
C LYS A 5 -1.01 -7.18 20.12
N ALA A 6 -0.77 -7.53 18.86
CA ALA A 6 -0.95 -6.60 17.74
C ALA A 6 -2.39 -6.09 17.72
N ARG A 7 -2.58 -4.80 17.46
CA ARG A 7 -3.92 -4.20 17.42
C ARG A 7 -4.73 -4.82 16.27
N PRO A 8 -6.03 -5.13 16.48
CA PRO A 8 -6.92 -5.50 15.40
C PRO A 8 -6.93 -4.39 14.36
N VAL A 9 -6.71 -4.75 13.10
CA VAL A 9 -6.83 -3.81 11.98
C VAL A 9 -8.30 -3.67 11.61
N GLN A 10 -8.76 -2.44 11.43
CA GLN A 10 -10.11 -2.15 10.93
C GLN A 10 -10.05 -1.80 9.44
N ALA A 11 -11.05 -2.24 8.68
CA ALA A 11 -11.11 -1.98 7.24
C ALA A 11 -11.22 -0.49 6.93
N SER A 12 -12.04 0.23 7.69
CA SER A 12 -12.26 1.68 7.55
C SER A 12 -10.96 2.48 7.58
N TRP A 13 -10.00 2.11 8.43
CA TRP A 13 -8.70 2.80 8.50
C TRP A 13 -7.90 2.67 7.20
N ILE A 14 -7.98 1.51 6.54
CA ILE A 14 -7.27 1.28 5.27
C ILE A 14 -8.03 1.96 4.13
N GLU A 15 -9.37 1.94 4.18
CA GLU A 15 -10.22 2.63 3.20
C GLU A 15 -10.02 4.15 3.25
N GLU A 16 -9.93 4.76 4.43
CA GLU A 16 -9.60 6.19 4.56
C GLU A 16 -8.23 6.54 3.98
N ILE A 17 -7.21 5.70 4.20
CA ILE A 17 -5.88 5.91 3.61
C ILE A 17 -5.94 5.79 2.08
N ARG A 18 -6.65 4.78 1.57
CA ARG A 18 -6.87 4.60 0.14
C ARG A 18 -7.53 5.83 -0.46
N ASP A 19 -8.59 6.33 0.17
CA ASP A 19 -9.35 7.46 -0.35
C ASP A 19 -8.47 8.72 -0.40
N GLN A 20 -7.65 8.95 0.63
CA GLN A 20 -6.64 10.03 0.61
C GLN A 20 -5.61 9.87 -0.51
N CYS A 21 -5.15 8.65 -0.81
CA CYS A 21 -4.23 8.41 -1.92
C CYS A 21 -4.90 8.72 -3.27
N ILE A 22 -6.14 8.26 -3.47
CA ILE A 22 -6.92 8.51 -4.69
C ILE A 22 -7.14 10.01 -4.89
N GLU A 23 -7.53 10.74 -3.84
CA GLU A 23 -7.74 12.19 -3.89
C GLU A 23 -6.47 12.97 -4.28
N GLN A 24 -5.29 12.44 -3.98
CA GLN A 24 -4.00 13.08 -4.23
C GLN A 24 -3.28 12.57 -5.49
N ASP A 25 -3.91 11.72 -6.31
CA ASP A 25 -3.27 11.03 -7.45
C ASP A 25 -2.00 10.24 -7.05
N VAL A 26 -2.01 9.65 -5.84
CA VAL A 26 -0.92 8.82 -5.31
C VAL A 26 -1.27 7.35 -5.49
N ALA A 27 -0.34 6.57 -6.07
CA ALA A 27 -0.51 5.14 -6.24
C ALA A 27 -0.74 4.42 -4.89
N PHE A 28 -1.83 3.66 -4.79
CA PHE A 28 -2.18 2.89 -3.60
C PHE A 28 -1.94 1.37 -3.76
N PHE A 29 -1.16 0.80 -2.85
CA PHE A 29 -0.86 -0.63 -2.81
C PHE A 29 -1.29 -1.27 -1.49
N PHE A 30 -2.18 -2.28 -1.56
CA PHE A 30 -2.57 -3.06 -0.40
C PHE A 30 -1.98 -4.47 -0.45
N LYS A 31 -0.97 -4.69 0.40
CA LYS A 31 -0.22 -5.95 0.44
C LYS A 31 -1.01 -7.07 1.09
N GLN A 32 -1.47 -6.86 2.33
CA GLN A 32 -2.12 -7.88 3.14
C GLN A 32 -2.74 -7.33 4.43
N TRP A 33 -3.66 -8.11 4.99
CA TRP A 33 -4.19 -7.90 6.34
C TRP A 33 -3.21 -8.29 7.45
N GLY A 34 -3.31 -7.59 8.59
CA GLY A 34 -2.62 -7.93 9.83
C GLY A 34 -3.29 -9.07 10.62
N GLY A 35 -2.91 -9.22 11.89
CA GLY A 35 -3.56 -10.15 12.82
C GLY A 35 -3.06 -11.61 12.74
N LYS A 36 -3.73 -12.48 13.51
CA LYS A 36 -3.27 -13.86 13.79
C LYS A 36 -3.30 -14.78 12.56
N ASN A 37 -4.31 -14.61 11.69
CA ASN A 37 -4.54 -15.45 10.50
C ASN A 37 -4.27 -14.71 9.18
N LYS A 38 -3.20 -13.91 9.13
CA LYS A 38 -2.79 -13.09 7.98
C LYS A 38 -2.76 -13.82 6.62
N LYS A 39 -2.32 -15.09 6.59
CA LYS A 39 -2.32 -15.90 5.35
C LYS A 39 -3.72 -16.17 4.80
N LYS A 40 -4.73 -16.30 5.67
CA LYS A 40 -6.13 -16.58 5.28
C LYS A 40 -6.89 -15.32 4.91
N ALA A 41 -6.60 -14.20 5.57
CA ALA A 41 -7.24 -12.92 5.29
C ALA A 41 -6.86 -12.36 3.91
N GLY A 42 -5.68 -12.72 3.40
CA GLY A 42 -5.27 -12.40 2.04
C GLY A 42 -5.04 -10.90 1.83
N ARG A 43 -5.39 -10.43 0.64
CA ARG A 43 -5.06 -9.08 0.15
C ARG A 43 -6.23 -8.31 -0.47
N MET A 44 -7.45 -8.79 -0.27
CA MET A 44 -8.65 -8.10 -0.79
C MET A 44 -9.06 -6.98 0.17
N LEU A 45 -9.32 -5.80 -0.38
CA LEU A 45 -9.90 -4.65 0.30
C LEU A 45 -11.08 -4.16 -0.53
N SER A 46 -12.26 -4.07 0.11
CA SER A 46 -13.53 -3.69 -0.53
C SER A 46 -13.84 -4.54 -1.78
N GLY A 47 -13.57 -5.85 -1.73
CA GLY A 47 -13.91 -6.80 -2.79
C GLY A 47 -12.92 -6.89 -3.97
N ARG A 48 -11.80 -6.15 -3.94
CA ARG A 48 -10.75 -6.20 -4.98
C ARG A 48 -9.34 -6.17 -4.42
N THR A 49 -8.35 -6.45 -5.26
CA THR A 49 -6.94 -6.16 -4.93
C THR A 49 -6.57 -4.75 -5.37
N TRP A 50 -5.63 -4.16 -4.65
CA TRP A 50 -5.05 -2.84 -4.90
C TRP A 50 -3.54 -3.02 -5.11
N ASP A 51 -3.11 -2.80 -6.34
CA ASP A 51 -1.81 -3.23 -6.87
C ASP A 51 -1.08 -2.08 -7.60
N GLU A 52 -1.45 -0.84 -7.31
CA GLU A 52 -0.93 0.31 -8.05
C GLU A 52 0.56 0.52 -7.75
N MET A 53 1.28 1.00 -8.76
CA MET A 53 2.70 1.33 -8.67
C MET A 53 2.87 2.79 -9.11
N PRO A 54 3.80 3.54 -8.49
CA PRO A 54 4.09 4.89 -8.95
C PRO A 54 4.59 4.85 -10.40
N ARG A 55 4.28 5.91 -11.16
CA ARG A 55 4.86 6.07 -12.50
C ARG A 55 6.38 6.09 -12.35
N THR A 56 7.06 5.18 -13.02
CA THR A 56 8.51 5.24 -13.15
C THR A 56 8.82 6.38 -14.11
N GLU A 57 8.91 7.60 -13.61
CA GLU A 57 9.50 8.70 -14.37
C GLU A 57 10.92 8.25 -14.72
N ASN A 58 11.26 8.34 -16.01
CA ASN A 58 12.56 7.95 -16.53
C ASN A 58 13.62 8.67 -15.70
N ARG A 59 14.28 7.94 -14.79
CA ARG A 59 15.29 8.51 -13.91
C ARG A 59 16.52 8.71 -14.79
N GLU A 60 16.55 9.79 -15.56
CA GLU A 60 17.71 10.17 -16.36
C GLU A 60 18.93 10.12 -15.43
N PRO A 61 19.96 9.32 -15.75
CA PRO A 61 21.13 9.23 -14.89
C PRO A 61 21.70 10.64 -14.73
N SER A 62 21.83 11.05 -13.47
CA SER A 62 22.27 12.40 -13.09
C SER A 62 23.49 12.82 -13.91
N ARG A 63 23.34 13.93 -14.64
CA ARG A 63 24.34 14.55 -15.53
C ARG A 63 25.51 15.20 -14.77
N LEU A 64 26.00 14.55 -13.70
CA LEU A 64 27.07 15.03 -12.80
C LEU A 64 28.27 14.07 -12.79
N ALA A 65 28.55 13.39 -13.91
CA ALA A 65 29.76 12.59 -14.09
C ALA A 65 30.53 12.97 -15.37
N LEU A 66 30.52 14.25 -15.75
CA LEU A 66 31.48 14.82 -16.69
C LEU A 66 31.87 16.21 -16.19
N ALA A 67 32.92 16.24 -15.37
CA ALA A 67 33.84 17.36 -15.22
C ALA A 67 35.22 16.74 -14.95
#